data_AF-A0A813JRG8-F1
#
_entry.id   AF-A0A813JRG8-F1
#
_cell.length_a   1.000
_cell.length_b   1.000
_cell.length_c   1.000
_cell.angle_alpha   90.00
_cell.angle_beta   90.00
_cell.angle_gamma   90.00
#
_symmetry.space_group_name_H-M   'P 1'
#
loop_
_entity.id
_entity.type
_entity.pdbx_description
1 polymer ?
#
loop_
_entity_poly.entity_id
_entity_poly.type
_entity_poly.pdbx_seq_one_letter_code
_entity_poly.pdbx_strand_id
1 'polypeptide(L)'
;MTAILAITNTQTVALPTAGSALKLLRLLRLSRLVRLVRCLPELLTLINGMLEAARAVGSSLLLVAILIYMFGIVMHMFLSSNEELADRFGTLALCMWTLLLDGALTSETKPTLEALLSEEEYAMVFIFLCFVFLSCLTVMNMLIGVLCEVVSAVKQLEELTATHELVKGTVLVLLKQLDVDESG
;
A
#
# COMPACT_ATOMS: atom_id res chain seq x y z
N MET A 1 -11.79 31.31 -38.68
CA MET A 1 -11.53 32.68 -38.19
C MET A 1 -12.19 32.90 -36.81
N THR A 2 -12.04 31.94 -35.89
CA THR A 2 -12.60 31.98 -34.52
C THR A 2 -11.55 31.60 -33.46
N ALA A 3 -10.41 31.04 -33.88
CA ALA A 3 -9.31 30.66 -32.98
C ALA A 3 -8.32 31.80 -32.67
N ILE A 4 -8.38 32.92 -33.42
CA ILE A 4 -7.41 34.03 -33.30
C ILE A 4 -7.91 35.13 -32.32
N LEU A 5 -9.20 35.14 -31.97
CA LEU A 5 -9.78 36.10 -31.02
C LEU A 5 -9.69 35.69 -29.54
N ALA A 6 -9.27 34.45 -29.25
CA ALA A 6 -9.13 33.98 -27.86
C ALA A 6 -7.78 34.35 -27.20
N ILE A 7 -6.83 34.90 -27.98
CA ILE A 7 -5.46 35.20 -27.51
C ILE A 7 -5.33 36.67 -27.06
N THR A 8 -6.37 37.49 -27.27
CA THR A 8 -6.31 38.95 -27.04
C THR A 8 -7.04 39.42 -25.78
N ASN A 9 -6.96 38.65 -24.68
CA ASN A 9 -7.27 39.23 -23.36
C ASN A 9 -6.19 38.83 -22.35
N THR A 10 -5.25 39.75 -22.18
CA THR A 10 -4.19 39.72 -21.18
C THR A 10 -4.78 40.11 -19.81
N GLN A 11 -4.19 39.56 -18.76
CA GLN A 11 -4.39 39.86 -17.32
C GLN A 11 -5.60 39.11 -16.72
N THR A 12 -5.47 38.28 -15.69
CA THR A 12 -4.55 38.29 -14.55
C THR A 12 -4.40 36.87 -14.02
N VAL A 13 -3.21 36.48 -13.55
CA VAL A 13 -3.09 35.53 -12.43
C VAL A 13 -4.03 36.07 -11.36
N ALA A 14 -5.22 35.49 -11.23
CA ALA A 14 -6.21 35.96 -10.31
C ALA A 14 -5.60 35.84 -8.92
N LEU A 15 -5.22 36.99 -8.35
CA LEU A 15 -4.93 37.14 -6.93
C LEU A 15 -6.02 36.35 -6.19
N PRO A 16 -5.65 35.34 -5.38
CA PRO A 16 -6.65 34.58 -4.67
C PRO A 16 -7.46 35.60 -3.88
N THR A 17 -8.76 35.66 -4.14
CA THR A 17 -9.72 36.44 -3.37
C THR A 17 -9.35 36.31 -1.89
N ALA A 18 -9.39 37.39 -1.12
CA ALA A 18 -8.81 37.45 0.23
C ALA A 18 -9.16 36.24 1.13
N GLY A 19 -10.33 35.60 0.92
CA GLY A 19 -10.72 34.34 1.56
C GLY A 19 -9.92 33.08 1.15
N SER A 20 -9.53 32.93 -0.12
CA SER A 20 -8.69 31.82 -0.62
C SER A 20 -7.23 31.98 -0.19
N ALA A 21 -6.71 33.21 -0.15
CA ALA A 21 -5.37 33.51 0.35
C ALA A 21 -5.25 33.14 1.85
N LEU A 22 -6.27 33.48 2.66
CA LEU A 22 -6.36 33.11 4.08
C LEU A 22 -6.45 31.58 4.31
N LYS A 23 -7.14 30.85 3.42
CA LYS A 23 -7.19 29.37 3.46
C LYS A 23 -5.81 28.76 3.14
N LEU A 24 -5.12 29.25 2.11
CA LEU A 24 -3.74 28.82 1.81
C LEU A 24 -2.77 29.15 2.95
N LEU A 25 -2.89 30.31 3.58
CA LEU A 25 -2.05 30.71 4.71
C LEU A 25 -2.33 29.84 5.96
N ARG A 26 -3.57 29.37 6.16
CA ARG A 26 -3.90 28.34 7.17
C ARG A 26 -3.26 27.00 6.84
N LEU A 27 -3.31 26.55 5.58
CA LEU A 27 -2.62 25.32 5.14
C LEU A 27 -1.11 25.43 5.28
N LEU A 28 -0.53 26.61 5.10
CA LEU A 28 0.90 26.86 5.35
C LEU A 28 1.28 26.63 6.83
N ARG A 29 0.31 26.68 7.76
CA ARG A 29 0.55 26.28 9.16
C ARG A 29 0.66 24.76 9.33
N LEU A 30 0.07 23.93 8.45
CA LEU A 30 0.34 22.48 8.40
C LEU A 30 1.80 22.19 8.03
N SER A 31 2.52 23.11 7.38
CA SER A 31 3.97 22.94 7.17
C SER A 31 4.76 22.92 8.49
N ARG A 32 4.21 23.50 9.57
CA ARG A 32 4.80 23.36 10.91
C ARG A 32 4.65 21.94 11.45
N LEU A 33 3.60 21.20 11.04
CA LEU A 33 3.43 19.78 11.34
C LEU A 33 4.56 18.95 10.69
N VAL A 34 4.93 19.27 9.45
CA VAL A 34 6.08 18.66 8.76
C VAL A 34 7.39 18.97 9.48
N ARG A 35 7.56 20.20 10.00
CA ARG A 35 8.73 20.54 10.84
C ARG A 35 8.74 19.78 12.16
N LEU A 36 7.57 19.59 12.81
CA LEU A 36 7.44 18.82 14.05
C LEU A 36 7.82 17.34 13.85
N VAL A 37 7.41 16.74 12.73
CA VAL A 37 7.83 15.39 12.31
C VAL A 37 9.36 15.34 12.10
N ARG A 38 9.96 16.38 11.52
CA ARG A 38 11.42 16.48 11.36
C ARG A 38 12.18 16.71 12.66
N CYS A 39 11.55 17.28 13.69
CA CYS A 39 12.15 17.43 15.01
C CYS A 39 12.20 16.11 15.80
N LEU A 40 11.46 15.08 15.38
CA LEU A 40 11.45 13.75 15.98
C LEU A 40 12.06 12.74 14.99
N PRO A 41 13.40 12.57 14.96
CA PRO A 41 14.06 11.67 14.02
C PRO A 41 13.57 10.21 14.12
N GLU A 42 13.14 9.78 15.30
CA GLU A 42 12.55 8.45 15.52
C GLU A 42 11.28 8.21 14.69
N LEU A 43 10.41 9.23 14.57
CA LEU A 43 9.19 9.14 13.77
C LEU A 43 9.52 9.03 12.28
N LEU A 44 10.54 9.76 11.81
CA LEU A 44 11.01 9.66 10.43
C LEU A 44 11.58 8.28 10.11
N THR A 45 12.36 7.69 11.03
CA THR A 45 12.88 6.33 10.88
C THR A 45 11.75 5.32 10.76
N LEU A 46 10.71 5.43 11.59
CA LEU A 46 9.54 4.55 11.52
C LEU A 46 8.78 4.71 10.20
N ILE A 47 8.53 5.94 9.76
CA ILE A 47 7.84 6.22 8.48
C ILE A 47 8.62 5.65 7.30
N ASN A 48 9.93 5.82 7.27
CA ASN A 48 10.77 5.27 6.21
C ASN A 48 10.73 3.74 6.19
N GLY A 49 10.76 3.08 7.36
CA GLY A 49 10.58 1.63 7.47
C GLY A 49 9.21 1.15 6.98
N MET A 50 8.14 1.90 7.29
CA MET A 50 6.80 1.61 6.77
C MET A 50 6.72 1.74 5.25
N LEU A 51 7.37 2.75 4.66
CA LEU A 51 7.40 2.94 3.20
C LEU A 51 8.16 1.82 2.49
N GLU A 52 9.24 1.33 3.09
CA GLU A 52 9.99 0.19 2.56
C GLU A 52 9.15 -1.09 2.58
N ALA A 53 8.48 -1.38 3.71
CA ALA A 53 7.54 -2.49 3.80
C ALA A 53 6.33 -2.35 2.84
N ALA A 54 5.86 -1.13 2.61
CA ALA A 54 4.75 -0.86 1.70
C ALA A 54 5.06 -1.25 0.25
N ARG A 55 6.33 -1.21 -0.17
CA ARG A 55 6.74 -1.64 -1.52
C ARG A 55 6.47 -3.13 -1.75
N ALA A 56 6.82 -3.98 -0.77
CA ALA A 56 6.59 -5.42 -0.83
C ALA A 56 5.09 -5.76 -0.76
N VAL A 57 4.35 -5.05 0.10
CA VAL A 57 2.89 -5.18 0.20
C VAL A 57 2.19 -4.75 -1.10
N GLY A 58 2.71 -3.72 -1.77
CA GLY A 58 2.15 -3.15 -2.99
C GLY A 58 2.02 -4.15 -4.14
N SER A 59 2.99 -5.04 -4.33
CA SER A 59 2.90 -6.08 -5.38
C SER A 59 1.78 -7.08 -5.11
N SER A 60 1.57 -7.45 -3.85
CA SER A 60 0.50 -8.37 -3.48
C SER A 60 -0.87 -7.70 -3.56
N LEU A 61 -0.97 -6.43 -3.17
CA LEU A 61 -2.19 -5.63 -3.35
C LEU A 61 -2.59 -5.52 -4.81
N LEU A 62 -1.63 -5.37 -5.73
CA LEU A 62 -1.91 -5.35 -7.17
C LEU A 62 -2.51 -6.68 -7.63
N LEU A 63 -2.00 -7.81 -7.15
CA LEU A 63 -2.54 -9.13 -7.46
C LEU A 63 -3.97 -9.29 -6.95
N VAL A 64 -4.24 -8.88 -5.71
CA VAL A 64 -5.60 -8.87 -5.13
C VAL A 64 -6.54 -7.97 -5.94
N ALA A 65 -6.08 -6.79 -6.37
CA ALA A 65 -6.89 -5.88 -7.18
C ALA A 65 -7.28 -6.51 -8.54
N ILE A 66 -6.36 -7.23 -9.18
CA ILE A 66 -6.65 -7.97 -10.42
C ILE A 66 -7.69 -9.07 -10.17
N LEU A 67 -7.56 -9.82 -9.06
CA LEU A 67 -8.55 -10.83 -8.68
C LEU A 67 -9.93 -10.20 -8.44
N ILE A 68 -10.00 -9.11 -7.67
CA ILE A 68 -11.25 -8.38 -7.42
C ILE A 68 -11.90 -7.94 -8.73
N TYR A 69 -11.13 -7.42 -9.68
CA TYR A 69 -11.65 -6.99 -10.97
C TYR A 69 -12.20 -8.17 -11.79
N MET A 70 -11.42 -9.25 -11.91
CA MET A 70 -11.82 -10.46 -12.65
C MET A 70 -13.10 -11.09 -12.08
N PHE A 71 -13.12 -11.37 -10.77
CA PHE A 71 -14.28 -11.97 -10.12
C PHE A 71 -15.45 -10.99 -10.02
N GLY A 72 -15.18 -9.69 -9.89
CA GLY A 72 -16.21 -8.64 -9.90
C GLY A 72 -16.98 -8.57 -11.21
N ILE A 73 -16.31 -8.71 -12.36
CA ILE A 73 -16.99 -8.79 -13.66
C ILE A 73 -17.87 -10.03 -13.75
N VAL A 74 -17.35 -11.19 -13.33
CA VAL A 74 -18.12 -12.44 -13.35
C VAL A 74 -19.37 -12.31 -12.49
N MET A 75 -19.23 -11.88 -11.23
CA MET A 75 -20.36 -11.71 -10.33
C MET A 75 -21.36 -10.69 -10.88
N HIS A 76 -20.90 -9.53 -11.37
CA HIS A 76 -21.79 -8.53 -11.95
C HIS A 76 -22.58 -9.08 -13.16
N MET A 77 -21.93 -9.83 -14.04
CA MET A 77 -22.56 -10.37 -15.24
C MET A 77 -23.70 -11.34 -14.92
N PHE A 78 -23.56 -12.16 -13.88
CA PHE A 78 -24.56 -13.16 -13.49
C PHE A 78 -25.62 -12.65 -12.50
N LEU A 79 -25.25 -11.74 -11.58
CA LEU A 79 -26.16 -11.24 -10.55
C LEU A 79 -26.87 -9.93 -10.91
N SER A 80 -26.44 -9.22 -11.96
CA SER A 80 -27.03 -7.92 -12.32
C SER A 80 -28.52 -7.97 -12.65
N SER A 81 -29.06 -9.16 -12.98
CA SER A 81 -30.48 -9.37 -13.24
C SER A 81 -31.35 -9.48 -11.98
N ASN A 82 -30.76 -9.72 -10.81
CA ASN A 82 -31.51 -9.98 -9.58
C ASN A 82 -31.71 -8.68 -8.79
N GLU A 83 -32.96 -8.20 -8.69
CA GLU A 83 -33.28 -6.94 -7.99
C GLU A 83 -32.92 -6.99 -6.50
N GLU A 84 -33.05 -8.15 -5.84
CA GLU A 84 -32.71 -8.31 -4.42
C GLU A 84 -31.20 -8.19 -4.15
N LEU A 85 -30.35 -8.51 -5.14
CA LEU A 85 -28.89 -8.37 -5.04
C LEU A 85 -28.37 -7.08 -5.68
N ALA A 86 -29.24 -6.24 -6.25
CA ALA A 86 -28.83 -5.00 -6.90
C ALA A 86 -28.07 -4.06 -5.95
N ASP A 87 -28.40 -4.07 -4.66
CA ASP A 87 -27.73 -3.28 -3.62
C ASP A 87 -26.26 -3.67 -3.41
N ARG A 88 -25.86 -4.90 -3.77
CA ARG A 88 -24.49 -5.43 -3.62
C ARG A 88 -23.78 -5.68 -4.95
N PHE A 89 -24.54 -5.99 -6.00
CA PHE A 89 -24.00 -6.44 -7.29
C PHE A 89 -24.55 -5.69 -8.51
N GLY A 90 -25.36 -4.65 -8.28
CA GLY A 90 -26.05 -3.91 -9.35
C GLY A 90 -25.12 -3.07 -10.22
N THR A 91 -23.93 -2.68 -9.74
CA THR A 91 -22.91 -2.05 -10.58
C THR A 91 -21.55 -2.70 -10.35
N LEU A 92 -20.69 -2.71 -11.37
CA LEU A 92 -19.35 -3.29 -11.27
C LEU A 92 -18.53 -2.71 -10.11
N ALA A 93 -18.60 -1.39 -9.88
CA ALA A 93 -17.90 -0.73 -8.78
C ALA A 93 -18.37 -1.25 -7.42
N LEU A 94 -19.67 -1.54 -7.30
CA LEU A 94 -20.27 -2.03 -6.07
C LEU A 94 -19.93 -3.51 -5.85
N CYS A 95 -19.91 -4.33 -6.92
CA CYS A 95 -19.34 -5.68 -6.87
C CYS A 95 -17.90 -5.65 -6.36
N MET A 96 -17.05 -4.81 -6.97
CA MET A 96 -15.65 -4.70 -6.57
C MET A 96 -15.51 -4.28 -5.10
N TRP A 97 -16.36 -3.38 -4.63
CA TRP A 97 -16.40 -2.95 -3.24
C TRP A 97 -16.82 -4.08 -2.28
N THR A 98 -17.86 -4.83 -2.62
CA THR A 98 -18.32 -6.00 -1.86
C THR A 98 -17.26 -7.10 -1.84
N LEU A 99 -16.64 -7.44 -2.98
CA LEU A 99 -15.54 -8.41 -3.03
C LEU A 99 -14.31 -7.94 -2.24
N LEU A 100 -14.00 -6.63 -2.25
CA LEU A 100 -12.90 -6.08 -1.47
C LEU A 100 -13.15 -6.19 0.04
N LEU A 101 -14.30 -5.71 0.53
CA LEU A 101 -14.59 -5.68 1.96
C LEU A 101 -14.94 -7.06 2.50
N ASP A 102 -15.97 -7.68 1.92
CA ASP A 102 -16.51 -8.92 2.46
C ASP A 102 -15.60 -10.10 2.10
N GLY A 103 -14.95 -10.07 0.94
CA GLY A 103 -14.13 -11.20 0.49
C GLY A 103 -12.63 -11.05 0.78
N ALA A 104 -12.00 -9.93 0.41
CA ALA A 104 -10.55 -9.77 0.52
C ALA A 104 -10.09 -9.31 1.91
N LEU A 105 -10.81 -8.36 2.51
CA LEU A 105 -10.56 -7.86 3.86
C LEU A 105 -11.35 -8.65 4.92
N THR A 106 -12.25 -9.53 4.48
CA THR A 106 -13.07 -10.42 5.32
C THR A 106 -13.77 -9.70 6.47
N SER A 107 -14.25 -8.47 6.24
CA SER A 107 -14.91 -7.68 7.30
C SER A 107 -16.14 -8.41 7.83
N GLU A 108 -17.05 -8.81 6.93
CA GLU A 108 -18.23 -9.62 7.24
C GLU A 108 -18.65 -10.46 6.01
N THR A 109 -18.22 -11.72 5.93
CA THR A 109 -18.57 -12.62 4.80
C THR A 109 -20.00 -13.18 4.85
N LYS A 110 -20.55 -13.36 6.05
CA LYS A 110 -21.88 -13.96 6.27
C LYS A 110 -23.03 -13.30 5.50
N PRO A 111 -23.23 -11.96 5.57
CA PRO A 111 -24.41 -11.34 4.93
C PRO A 111 -24.40 -11.49 3.40
N THR A 112 -23.22 -11.47 2.78
CA THR A 112 -23.10 -11.70 1.33
C THR A 112 -23.36 -13.17 0.97
N LEU A 113 -22.92 -14.10 1.80
CA LEU A 113 -23.19 -15.53 1.59
C LEU A 113 -24.68 -15.85 1.76
N GLU A 114 -25.32 -15.32 2.81
CA GLU A 114 -26.74 -15.49 3.08
C GLU A 114 -27.62 -14.92 1.96
N ALA A 115 -27.27 -13.75 1.42
CA ALA A 115 -27.98 -13.16 0.27
C ALA A 115 -27.81 -13.98 -1.02
N LEU A 116 -26.66 -14.60 -1.24
CA LEU A 116 -26.47 -15.50 -2.38
C LEU A 116 -27.22 -16.83 -2.23
N LEU A 117 -27.36 -17.31 -0.98
CA LEU A 117 -28.09 -18.54 -0.67
C LEU A 117 -29.61 -18.36 -0.73
N SER A 118 -30.13 -17.18 -0.40
CA SER A 118 -31.58 -16.90 -0.47
C SER A 118 -32.12 -16.95 -1.89
N GLU A 119 -31.34 -16.49 -2.86
CA GLU A 119 -31.70 -16.51 -4.29
C GLU A 119 -31.38 -17.84 -4.99
N GLU A 120 -30.99 -18.88 -4.25
CA GLU A 120 -30.61 -20.19 -4.80
C GLU A 120 -29.46 -20.14 -5.84
N GLU A 121 -28.62 -19.11 -5.80
CA GLU A 121 -27.49 -18.87 -6.72
C GLU A 121 -26.23 -19.67 -6.31
N TYR A 122 -26.36 -21.00 -6.18
CA TYR A 122 -25.31 -21.89 -5.67
C TYR A 122 -23.98 -21.81 -6.45
N ALA A 123 -24.04 -21.56 -7.77
CA ALA A 123 -22.84 -21.38 -8.60
C ALA A 123 -22.04 -20.16 -8.18
N MET A 124 -22.73 -19.06 -7.85
CA MET A 124 -22.11 -17.79 -7.45
C MET A 124 -21.60 -17.85 -6.02
N VAL A 125 -22.27 -18.59 -5.14
CA VAL A 125 -21.74 -18.95 -3.81
C VAL A 125 -20.39 -19.67 -3.93
N PHE A 126 -20.29 -20.66 -4.82
CA PHE A 126 -19.05 -21.40 -5.03
C PHE A 126 -17.93 -20.50 -5.56
N ILE A 127 -18.22 -19.66 -6.56
CA ILE A 127 -17.25 -18.70 -7.12
C ILE A 127 -16.79 -17.70 -6.05
N PHE A 128 -17.70 -17.19 -5.22
CA PHE A 128 -17.37 -16.29 -4.12
C PHE A 128 -16.47 -16.97 -3.08
N LEU A 129 -16.77 -18.21 -2.68
CA LEU A 129 -15.91 -18.98 -1.77
C LEU A 129 -14.52 -19.26 -2.37
N CYS A 130 -14.44 -19.59 -3.65
CA CYS A 130 -13.18 -19.73 -4.35
C CYS A 130 -12.37 -18.43 -4.36
N PHE A 131 -13.03 -17.28 -4.58
CA PHE A 131 -12.39 -15.98 -4.49
C PHE A 131 -11.85 -15.71 -3.08
N VAL A 132 -12.65 -15.93 -2.04
CA VAL A 132 -12.22 -15.75 -0.63
C VAL A 132 -11.00 -16.61 -0.35
N PHE A 133 -11.01 -17.88 -0.76
CA PHE A 133 -9.87 -18.78 -0.59
C PHE A 133 -8.62 -18.28 -1.30
N LEU A 134 -8.73 -17.87 -2.57
CA LEU A 134 -7.60 -17.32 -3.35
C LEU A 134 -7.07 -16.00 -2.76
N SER A 135 -7.97 -15.14 -2.27
CA SER A 135 -7.58 -13.89 -1.61
C SER A 135 -6.81 -14.17 -0.31
N CYS A 136 -7.30 -15.09 0.52
CA CYS A 136 -6.59 -15.53 1.73
C CYS A 136 -5.21 -16.10 1.40
N LEU A 137 -5.09 -16.95 0.37
CA LEU A 137 -3.80 -17.45 -0.09
C LEU A 137 -2.87 -16.32 -0.54
N THR A 138 -3.41 -15.31 -1.22
CA THR A 138 -2.62 -14.16 -1.68
C THR A 138 -2.09 -13.33 -0.49
N VAL A 139 -2.92 -13.11 0.52
CA VAL A 139 -2.51 -12.41 1.76
C VAL A 139 -1.47 -13.23 2.52
N MET A 140 -1.63 -14.56 2.59
CA MET A 140 -0.62 -15.44 3.18
C MET A 140 0.70 -15.38 2.41
N ASN A 141 0.66 -15.38 1.07
CA ASN A 141 1.85 -15.24 0.23
C ASN A 141 2.54 -13.88 0.43
N MET A 142 1.78 -12.81 0.68
CA MET A 142 2.33 -11.51 1.06
C MET A 142 3.08 -11.59 2.39
N LEU A 143 2.49 -12.22 3.42
CA LEU A 143 3.11 -12.38 4.73
C LEU A 143 4.42 -13.17 4.62
N ILE A 144 4.42 -14.26 3.86
CA ILE A 144 5.62 -15.07 3.59
C ILE A 144 6.68 -14.21 2.89
N GLY A 145 6.30 -13.41 1.89
CA GLY A 145 7.21 -12.50 1.20
C GLY A 145 7.89 -11.51 2.16
N VAL A 146 7.11 -10.86 3.03
CA VAL A 146 7.65 -9.92 4.04
C VAL A 146 8.54 -10.64 5.04
N LEU A 147 8.16 -11.83 5.51
CA LEU A 147 8.99 -12.62 6.43
C LEU A 147 10.32 -13.01 5.78
N CYS A 148 10.31 -13.41 4.51
CA CYS A 148 11.53 -13.71 3.76
C CYS A 148 12.44 -12.48 3.60
N GLU A 149 11.86 -11.30 3.36
CA GLU A 149 12.61 -10.05 3.26
C GLU A 149 13.27 -9.67 4.60
N VAL A 150 12.54 -9.78 5.72
CA VAL A 150 13.08 -9.54 7.06
C VAL A 150 14.19 -10.53 7.42
N VAL A 151 13.99 -11.83 7.15
CA VAL A 151 15.01 -12.86 7.41
C VAL A 151 16.25 -12.61 6.54
N SER A 152 16.08 -12.22 5.29
CA SER A 152 17.19 -11.87 4.39
C SER A 152 17.96 -10.65 4.88
N ALA A 153 17.26 -9.62 5.38
CA ALA A 153 17.87 -8.42 5.94
C ALA A 153 18.68 -8.73 7.22
N VAL A 154 18.16 -9.55 8.13
CA VAL A 154 18.88 -9.98 9.34
C VAL A 154 20.15 -10.75 8.96
N LYS A 155 20.07 -11.67 8.01
CA LYS A 155 21.24 -12.41 7.53
C LYS A 155 22.34 -11.48 6.97
N GLN A 156 21.96 -10.48 6.16
CA GLN A 156 22.92 -9.50 5.63
C GLN A 156 23.57 -8.66 6.73
N LEU A 157 22.81 -8.30 7.77
CA LEU A 157 23.33 -7.57 8.92
C LEU A 157 24.37 -8.40 9.70
N GLU A 158 24.12 -9.70 9.87
CA GLU A 158 25.07 -10.62 10.51
C GLU A 158 26.37 -10.75 9.70
N GLU A 159 26.29 -10.91 8.38
CA GLU A 159 27.46 -10.97 7.48
C GLU A 159 28.29 -9.67 7.50
N LEU A 160 27.63 -8.51 7.48
CA LEU A 160 28.30 -7.21 7.62
C LEU A 160 29.04 -7.09 8.96
N THR A 161 28.40 -7.52 10.04
CA THR A 161 29.00 -7.48 11.38
C THR A 161 30.21 -8.41 11.48
N ALA A 162 30.13 -9.62 10.93
CA ALA A 162 31.25 -10.56 10.88
C ALA A 162 32.44 -9.99 10.10
N THR A 163 32.18 -9.34 8.96
CA THR A 163 33.23 -8.73 8.13
C THR A 163 33.91 -7.57 8.86
N HIS A 164 33.14 -6.75 9.58
CA HIS A 164 33.66 -5.63 10.36
C HIS A 164 34.56 -6.11 11.52
N GLU A 165 34.20 -7.21 12.19
CA GLU A 165 35.04 -7.80 13.24
C GLU A 165 36.34 -8.39 12.68
N LEU A 166 36.32 -9.01 11.49
CA LEU A 166 37.55 -9.47 10.82
C LEU A 166 38.50 -8.30 10.50
N VAL A 167 37.97 -7.22 9.92
CA VAL A 167 38.76 -6.02 9.58
C VAL A 167 39.39 -5.41 10.83
N LYS A 168 38.62 -5.24 11.91
CA LYS A 168 39.17 -4.78 13.20
C LYS A 168 40.30 -5.68 13.69
N GLY A 169 40.10 -7.00 13.63
CA GLY A 169 41.12 -7.97 14.01
C GLY A 169 42.41 -7.82 13.21
N THR A 170 42.32 -7.73 11.88
CA THR A 170 43.48 -7.53 11.01
C THR A 170 44.17 -6.19 11.26
N VAL A 171 43.42 -5.10 11.42
CA VAL A 171 43.98 -3.76 11.70
C VAL A 171 44.70 -3.74 13.05
N LEU A 172 44.15 -4.36 14.09
CA LEU A 172 44.80 -4.45 15.40
C LEU A 172 46.10 -5.27 15.33
N VAL A 173 46.11 -6.35 14.55
CA VAL A 173 47.33 -7.15 14.32
C VAL A 173 48.39 -6.32 13.58
N LEU A 174 48.00 -5.59 12.52
CA LEU A 174 48.92 -4.73 11.77
C LEU A 174 49.47 -3.58 12.63
N LEU A 175 48.62 -2.94 13.45
CA LEU A 175 49.09 -1.92 14.40
C LEU A 175 50.11 -2.50 15.39
N LYS A 176 49.85 -3.69 15.93
CA LYS A 176 50.79 -4.35 16.84
C LYS A 176 52.11 -4.75 16.17
N GLN A 177 52.12 -5.00 14.86
CA GLN A 177 53.34 -5.27 14.10
C GLN A 177 54.10 -3.99 13.72
N LEU A 178 53.43 -2.84 13.63
CA LEU A 178 54.07 -1.54 13.39
C LEU A 178 54.56 -0.89 14.69
N ASP A 179 53.93 -1.21 15.82
CA ASP A 179 54.32 -0.75 17.17
C ASP A 179 55.51 -1.55 17.76
N VAL A 180 56.39 -2.08 16.91
CA VAL A 180 57.62 -2.77 17.33
C VAL A 180 58.62 -1.80 17.98
N ASP A 181 58.42 -0.50 17.78
CA ASP A 181 59.33 0.57 18.18
C ASP A 181 58.92 1.20 19.53
N GLU A 182 57.79 0.80 20.13
CA GLU A 182 57.15 1.40 21.32
C GLU A 182 57.06 2.94 21.30
N SER A 183 57.03 3.56 20.11
CA SER A 183 57.15 5.02 19.99
C SER A 183 55.86 5.78 20.32
N GLY A 184 54.71 5.12 20.42
CA GLY A 184 53.40 5.74 20.71
C GLY A 184 52.81 6.54 19.55
#